data_AF-A0A2J2H6B3-F1
#
_entry.id   AF-A0A2J2H6B3-F1
#
_cell.length_a   1.000
_cell.length_b   1.000
_cell.length_c   1.000
_cell.angle_alpha   90.00
_cell.angle_beta   90.00
_cell.angle_gamma   90.00
#
_symmetry.space_group_name_H-M   'P 1'
#
loop_
_entity.id
_entity.type
_entity.pdbx_description
1 polymer ?
#
loop_
_entity_poly.entity_id
_entity_poly.type
_entity_poly.pdbx_seq_one_letter_code
_entity_poly.pdbx_strand_id
1 'polypeptide(L)' 'MTVHRPEDVDKVDPTKEAIVIGRTVGLRKRVEIVRRAIERGVRVINVTKDVIDELSRSQ' A
#
# COMPACT_ATOMS: atom_id res chain seq x y z
N MET A 1 -8.39 7.29 -2.74
CA MET A 1 -8.44 7.60 -1.29
C MET A 1 -7.03 7.70 -0.71
N THR A 2 -6.75 8.64 0.19
CA THR A 2 -5.45 8.70 0.88
C THR A 2 -5.47 7.82 2.12
N VAL A 3 -4.52 6.90 2.23
CA VAL A 3 -4.40 5.98 3.36
C VAL A 3 -3.11 6.24 4.13
N HIS A 4 -3.21 6.11 5.46
CA HIS A 4 -2.08 6.29 6.37
C HIS A 4 -1.81 5.03 7.20
N ARG A 5 -2.77 4.12 7.28
CA ARG A 5 -2.67 2.86 8.03
C ARG A 5 -2.99 1.67 7.14
N PRO A 6 -2.43 0.49 7.44
CA PRO A 6 -2.79 -0.76 6.77
C PRO A 6 -4.26 -1.13 6.99
N GLU A 7 -4.85 -0.71 8.10
CA GLU A 7 -6.26 -0.93 8.47
C GLU A 7 -7.25 -0.21 7.55
N ASP A 8 -6.82 0.91 6.97
CA ASP A 8 -7.65 1.68 6.03
C ASP A 8 -7.83 0.91 4.72
N VAL A 9 -6.85 0.07 4.34
CA VAL A 9 -6.92 -0.79 3.14
C VAL A 9 -8.05 -1.79 3.25
N ASP A 10 -8.35 -2.27 4.47
CA ASP A 10 -9.42 -3.24 4.71
C ASP A 10 -10.83 -2.65 4.53
N LYS A 11 -10.96 -1.31 4.54
CA LYS A 11 -12.23 -0.59 4.34
C LYS A 11 -12.46 -0.12 2.90
N VAL A 12 -11.47 -0.30 2.01
CA VAL A 12 -11.53 0.18 0.64
C VAL A 12 -11.92 -0.97 -0.30
N ASP A 13 -12.85 -0.70 -1.21
CA ASP A 13 -13.26 -1.67 -2.22
C ASP A 13 -12.19 -1.84 -3.32
N PRO A 14 -11.50 -3.00 -3.38
CA PRO A 14 -10.39 -3.23 -4.33
C PRO A 14 -10.81 -3.14 -5.81
N THR A 15 -12.09 -3.37 -6.09
CA THR A 15 -12.63 -3.46 -7.45
C THR A 15 -12.97 -2.10 -8.07
N LYS A 16 -13.17 -1.07 -7.24
CA LYS A 16 -13.64 0.25 -7.69
C LYS A 16 -12.70 1.38 -7.30
N GLU A 17 -11.94 1.23 -6.21
CA GLU A 17 -11.14 2.30 -5.66
C GLU A 17 -9.64 1.99 -5.67
N ALA A 18 -8.87 3.05 -5.87
CA ALA A 18 -7.43 3.01 -5.76
C ALA A 18 -6.97 3.85 -4.55
N ILE A 19 -5.94 3.37 -3.87
CA ILE A 19 -5.38 4.01 -2.69
C ILE A 19 -4.10 4.78 -3.02
N VAL A 20 -3.92 5.90 -2.33
CA VAL A 20 -2.74 6.74 -2.38
C VAL A 20 -2.14 6.73 -0.99
N ILE A 21 -0.87 6.35 -0.88
CA ILE A 21 -0.19 6.34 0.42
C ILE A 21 0.20 7.77 0.76
N GLY A 22 -0.19 8.23 1.95
CA GLY A 22 0.16 9.56 2.44
C GLY A 22 1.67 9.79 2.51
N ARG A 23 2.13 11.02 2.20
CA ARG A 23 3.56 11.38 2.20
C ARG A 23 4.23 11.22 3.57
N THR A 24 3.47 11.33 4.64
CA THR A 24 3.95 11.21 6.03
C THR A 24 4.15 9.76 6.49
N VAL A 25 3.77 8.77 5.68
CA VAL A 25 3.90 7.36 6.02
C VAL A 25 5.34 6.91 5.76
N GLY A 26 6.04 6.48 6.82
CA GLY A 26 7.41 5.98 6.72
C GLY A 26 7.51 4.64 5.98
N LEU A 27 8.69 4.37 5.40
CA LEU A 27 8.97 3.22 4.51
C LEU A 27 8.37 1.89 5.01
N ARG A 28 8.63 1.53 6.27
CA ARG A 28 8.15 0.30 6.91
C ARG A 28 6.63 0.12 6.82
N LYS A 29 5.86 1.17 7.09
CA LYS A 29 4.39 1.15 6.99
C LYS A 29 3.93 1.10 5.53
N ARG A 30 4.67 1.75 4.61
CA ARG A 30 4.34 1.72 3.17
C ARG A 30 4.44 0.30 2.62
N VAL A 31 5.48 -0.44 2.99
CA VAL A 31 5.65 -1.86 2.61
C VAL A 31 4.47 -2.70 3.10
N GLU A 32 4.07 -2.54 4.36
CA GLU A 32 2.94 -3.26 4.94
C GLU A 32 1.61 -2.93 4.26
N ILE A 33 1.36 -1.66 3.96
CA ILE A 33 0.18 -1.20 3.21
C ILE A 33 0.15 -1.82 1.80
N VAL A 34 1.28 -1.81 1.08
CA VAL A 34 1.36 -2.37 -0.27
C VAL A 34 1.17 -3.89 -0.23
N ARG A 35 1.77 -4.58 0.74
CA ARG A 35 1.58 -6.02 0.93
C ARG A 35 0.10 -6.36 1.14
N ARG A 36 -0.58 -5.68 2.07
CA ARG A 36 -2.03 -5.84 2.28
C ARG A 36 -2.84 -5.47 1.04
N ALA A 37 -2.46 -4.42 0.34
CA ALA A 37 -3.14 -4.00 -0.88
C ALA A 37 -3.05 -5.09 -1.96
N ILE A 38 -1.89 -5.72 -2.13
CA ILE A 38 -1.72 -6.85 -3.06
C ILE A 38 -2.56 -8.05 -2.61
N GLU A 39 -2.53 -8.41 -1.32
CA GLU A 39 -3.34 -9.52 -0.77
C GLU A 39 -4.85 -9.29 -0.92
N ARG A 40 -5.30 -8.04 -0.77
CA ARG A 40 -6.70 -7.63 -0.93
C ARG A 40 -7.09 -7.35 -2.39
N GLY A 41 -6.13 -7.26 -3.31
CA GLY A 41 -6.35 -6.88 -4.71
C GLY A 41 -6.62 -5.38 -4.95
N VAL A 42 -6.26 -4.51 -4.00
CA VAL A 42 -6.41 -3.06 -4.10
C VAL A 42 -5.27 -2.46 -4.92
N ARG A 43 -5.58 -1.59 -5.89
CA ARG A 43 -4.56 -0.86 -6.66
C ARG A 43 -4.00 0.32 -5.87
N VAL A 44 -2.67 0.40 -5.78
CA VAL A 44 -1.95 1.53 -5.21
C VAL A 44 -1.43 2.42 -6.33
N ILE A 45 -1.78 3.71 -6.33
CA ILE A 45 -1.36 4.65 -7.39
C ILE A 45 0.09 5.10 -7.18
N ASN A 46 0.49 5.35 -5.93
CA ASN A 46 1.77 5.96 -5.60
C ASN A 46 2.73 4.96 -4.92
N VAL A 47 3.16 3.96 -5.68
CA VAL A 47 4.16 2.98 -5.23
C VAL A 47 5.55 3.53 -5.55
N THR A 48 6.39 3.68 -4.52
CA THR A 48 7.78 4.10 -4.71
C THR A 48 8.67 2.87 -4.92
N LYS A 49 9.74 3.04 -5.69
CA LYS A 49 10.68 1.96 -6.03
C LYS A 49 11.31 1.32 -4.79
N ASP A 50 11.59 2.09 -3.73
CA ASP A 50 12.09 1.59 -2.45
C ASP A 50 11.15 0.56 -1.80
N VAL A 51 9.83 0.75 -1.94
CA VAL A 51 8.83 -0.17 -1.39
C VAL A 51 8.82 -1.49 -2.16
N ILE A 52 8.96 -1.41 -3.49
CA ILE A 52 9.04 -2.59 -4.38
C ILE A 52 10.33 -3.35 -4.12
N ASP A 53 11.45 -2.63 -3.93
CA ASP A 53 12.76 -3.23 -3.62
C ASP A 53 12.71 -3.99 -2.30
N GLU A 54 12.11 -3.42 -1.25
CA GLU A 54 11.96 -4.09 0.05
C GLU A 54 11.04 -5.33 0.00
N LEU A 55 9.96 -5.26 -0.80
CA LEU A 55 9.09 -6.40 -1.09
C LEU A 55 9.85 -7.51 -1.84
N SER A 56 10.73 -7.14 -2.77
CA SER A 56 11.57 -8.08 -3.51
C SER A 56 12.73 -8.65 -2.69
N ARG A 57 13.26 -7.91 -1.71
CA ARG A 57 14.31 -8.38 -0.78
C ARG A 57 13.81 -9.39 0.25
N SER A 58 12.49 -9.46 0.45
CA SER A 58 11.87 -10.42 1.36
C SER A 58 11.46 -11.73 0.67
N GLN A 59 11.92 -11.98 -0.57
CA GLN A 59 11.74 -13.23 -1.32
C GLN A 59 13.00 -14.09 -1.30
#